data_AF-A0A1A2DAD6-F1
#
_entry.id   AF-A0A1A2DAD6-F1
#
_cell.length_a   1.000
_cell.length_b   1.000
_cell.length_c   1.000
_cell.angle_alpha   90.00
_cell.angle_beta   90.00
_cell.angle_gamma   90.00
#
_symmetry.space_group_name_H-M   'P 1'
#
loop_
_entity.id
_entity.type
_entity.pdbx_description
1 polymer ?
#
loop_
_entity_poly.entity_id
_entity_poly.type
_entity_poly.pdbx_seq_one_letter_code
_entity_poly.pdbx_strand_id
1 'polypeptide(L)'
;MTPRETIARELTRARQRTLRLVDFDDAELGRQYSPLMSPLVWDLAHIGQQEELWLLRDGNPDRPGMLRPDVERLYDAFVNSRASRVDLPLLPPSDARAYCATVRDKVLDTLDVLPDDEPGFAFGLVISHENQHDETMLQALNLRTGPPLLDTGAALPEGRQDVAGTSVSVPGGEFVLGVDATTEPYSLDNERPAHVVDVPAFGIGRVPVTNGEWRRFIDDGGYDEPRWWSQRGWQHRTEADLTAPQFWNPDGTRTRFGHVEEIPEAEPVQHVTFFEAEAYAAWAGARLPTEVEWEKACAWDPAIGARRRYPWGTTEPTAALANLGGDALRPAPVGAYPAGASAYGAEQMLGDVWEWTTSPLRPWPGFTPMIYDRYSQPFFESVGGGDYNVLRGGSWAVASAILRPSFRNWDHPIRRQIFSGVRLAWDA
;
A
#
# COMPACT_ATOMS: atom_id res chain seq x y z
N MET A 1 -10.18 22.24 14.36
CA MET A 1 -11.01 21.45 13.45
C MET A 1 -11.65 20.37 14.28
N THR A 2 -12.98 20.22 14.23
CA THR A 2 -13.69 19.15 14.94
C THR A 2 -13.40 17.78 14.27
N PRO A 3 -13.69 16.65 14.94
CA PRO A 3 -13.60 15.33 14.31
C PRO A 3 -14.43 15.24 13.02
N ARG A 4 -15.66 15.76 13.02
CA ARG A 4 -16.53 15.78 11.83
C ARG A 4 -15.95 16.60 10.68
N GLU A 5 -15.43 17.81 10.96
CA GLU A 5 -14.78 18.64 9.93
C GLU A 5 -13.55 17.93 9.34
N THR A 6 -12.81 17.18 10.16
CA THR A 6 -11.65 16.41 9.71
C THR A 6 -12.09 15.26 8.80
N ILE A 7 -13.10 14.48 9.21
CA ILE A 7 -13.68 13.40 8.39
C ILE A 7 -14.20 13.94 7.06
N ALA A 8 -14.98 15.02 7.08
CA ALA A 8 -15.52 15.65 5.87
C ALA A 8 -14.41 16.06 4.91
N ARG A 9 -13.36 16.70 5.44
CA ARG A 9 -12.19 17.10 4.64
C ARG A 9 -11.49 15.90 4.01
N GLU A 10 -11.25 14.82 4.76
CA GLU A 10 -10.57 13.64 4.23
C GLU A 10 -11.43 12.88 3.21
N LEU A 11 -12.75 12.77 3.42
CA LEU A 11 -13.68 12.25 2.39
C LEU A 11 -13.65 13.08 1.12
N THR A 12 -13.71 14.41 1.24
CA THR A 12 -13.62 15.32 0.09
C THR A 12 -12.30 15.15 -0.63
N ARG A 13 -11.18 15.08 0.09
CA ARG A 13 -9.84 14.89 -0.49
C ARG A 13 -9.72 13.56 -1.24
N ALA A 14 -10.21 12.46 -0.65
CA ALA A 14 -10.23 11.14 -1.26
C ALA A 14 -11.04 11.16 -2.57
N ARG A 15 -12.28 11.66 -2.54
CA ARG A 15 -13.11 11.73 -3.76
C ARG A 15 -12.54 12.64 -4.84
N GLN A 16 -11.95 13.77 -4.46
CA GLN A 16 -11.27 14.63 -5.44
C GLN A 16 -10.11 13.91 -6.12
N ARG A 17 -9.39 13.03 -5.39
CA ARG A 17 -8.34 12.19 -5.97
C ARG A 17 -8.93 11.14 -6.91
N THR A 18 -9.94 10.39 -6.48
CA THR A 18 -10.67 9.44 -7.33
C THR A 18 -11.14 10.09 -8.63
N LEU A 19 -11.75 11.28 -8.55
CA LEU A 19 -12.25 12.00 -9.73
C LEU A 19 -11.14 12.42 -10.69
N ARG A 20 -9.95 12.81 -10.21
CA ARG A 20 -8.80 13.07 -11.08
C ARG A 20 -8.29 11.81 -11.78
N LEU A 21 -8.33 10.66 -11.12
CA LEU A 21 -7.89 9.37 -11.67
C LEU A 21 -8.87 8.81 -12.70
N VAL A 22 -10.05 9.41 -12.84
CA VAL A 22 -11.07 9.05 -13.85
C VAL A 22 -11.45 10.23 -14.74
N ASP A 23 -10.61 11.27 -14.82
CA ASP A 23 -10.84 12.43 -15.69
C ASP A 23 -10.27 12.17 -17.10
N PHE A 24 -10.75 11.09 -17.72
CA PHE A 24 -10.40 10.65 -19.06
C PHE A 24 -11.66 10.30 -19.86
N ASP A 25 -11.51 10.14 -21.17
CA ASP A 25 -12.59 9.71 -22.06
C ASP A 25 -13.20 8.37 -21.60
N ASP A 26 -14.51 8.20 -21.80
CA ASP A 26 -15.23 6.99 -21.37
C ASP A 26 -14.62 5.68 -21.91
N ALA A 27 -14.04 5.73 -23.10
CA ALA A 27 -13.34 4.59 -23.70
C ALA A 27 -12.09 4.17 -22.90
N GLU A 28 -11.36 5.13 -22.30
CA GLU A 28 -10.24 4.83 -21.41
C GLU A 28 -10.73 4.22 -20.10
N LEU A 29 -11.81 4.76 -19.52
CA LEU A 29 -12.35 4.28 -18.24
C LEU A 29 -12.92 2.86 -18.32
N GLY A 30 -13.46 2.48 -19.49
CA GLY A 30 -13.94 1.13 -19.78
C GLY A 30 -12.86 0.14 -20.22
N ARG A 31 -11.62 0.59 -20.47
CA ARG A 31 -10.54 -0.28 -20.97
C ARG A 31 -9.95 -1.13 -19.85
N GLN A 32 -9.69 -2.40 -20.15
CA GLN A 32 -8.83 -3.25 -19.31
C GLN A 32 -7.37 -3.04 -19.72
N TYR A 33 -6.58 -2.39 -18.87
CA TYR A 33 -5.15 -2.16 -19.11
C TYR A 33 -4.29 -3.40 -18.95
N SER A 34 -4.70 -4.30 -18.04
CA SER A 34 -4.07 -5.59 -17.77
C SER A 34 -5.11 -6.53 -17.13
N PRO A 35 -5.05 -7.85 -17.38
CA PRO A 35 -5.94 -8.82 -16.72
C PRO A 35 -5.85 -8.82 -15.18
N LEU A 36 -4.76 -8.28 -14.62
CA LEU A 36 -4.60 -8.11 -13.18
C LEU A 36 -5.50 -7.01 -12.60
N MET A 37 -5.98 -6.09 -13.45
CA MET A 37 -6.60 -4.85 -13.03
C MET A 37 -8.04 -4.75 -13.55
N SER A 38 -8.84 -3.98 -12.83
CA SER A 38 -10.19 -3.63 -13.26
C SER A 38 -10.14 -2.44 -14.23
N PRO A 39 -11.14 -2.27 -15.10
CA PRO A 39 -11.38 -0.98 -15.72
C PRO A 39 -11.61 0.08 -14.65
N LEU A 40 -11.13 1.30 -14.86
CA LEU A 40 -11.22 2.38 -13.86
C LEU A 40 -12.68 2.70 -13.49
N VAL A 41 -13.62 2.53 -14.42
CA VAL A 41 -15.06 2.72 -14.15
C VAL A 41 -15.60 1.71 -13.13
N TRP A 42 -15.02 0.50 -13.05
CA TRP A 42 -15.40 -0.48 -12.04
C TRP A 42 -14.98 -0.01 -10.65
N ASP A 43 -13.74 0.45 -10.49
CA ASP A 43 -13.24 0.98 -9.21
C ASP A 43 -14.05 2.21 -8.77
N LEU A 44 -14.40 3.12 -9.70
CA LEU A 44 -15.25 4.28 -9.42
C LEU A 44 -16.60 3.89 -8.81
N ALA A 45 -17.36 3.02 -9.48
CA ALA A 45 -18.66 2.62 -8.98
C ALA A 45 -18.57 1.74 -7.72
N HIS A 46 -17.52 0.92 -7.60
CA HIS A 46 -17.25 0.13 -6.40
C HIS A 46 -16.97 1.02 -5.18
N ILE A 47 -16.21 2.11 -5.33
CA ILE A 47 -15.98 3.10 -4.26
C ILE A 47 -17.32 3.66 -3.76
N GLY A 48 -18.19 4.12 -4.67
CA GLY A 48 -19.52 4.60 -4.31
C GLY A 48 -20.38 3.55 -3.61
N GLN A 49 -20.31 2.30 -4.07
CA GLN A 49 -21.09 1.19 -3.52
C GLN A 49 -20.63 0.78 -2.12
N GLN A 50 -19.32 0.75 -1.86
CA GLN A 50 -18.78 0.47 -0.53
C GLN A 50 -19.06 1.62 0.44
N GLU A 51 -18.93 2.88 -0.02
CA GLU A 51 -19.32 4.05 0.77
C GLU A 51 -20.81 4.00 1.18
N GLU A 52 -21.70 3.68 0.24
CA GLU A 52 -23.12 3.49 0.53
C GLU A 52 -23.36 2.36 1.53
N LEU A 53 -22.76 1.19 1.30
CA LEU A 53 -22.96 0.02 2.14
C LEU A 53 -22.57 0.29 3.60
N TRP A 54 -21.40 0.88 3.82
CA TRP A 54 -20.86 1.05 5.17
C TRP A 54 -21.41 2.27 5.90
N LEU A 55 -21.77 3.35 5.21
CA LEU A 55 -22.19 4.61 5.85
C LEU A 55 -23.69 4.86 5.81
N LEU A 56 -24.41 4.34 4.81
CA LEU A 56 -25.85 4.56 4.66
C LEU A 56 -26.69 3.33 4.98
N ARG A 57 -26.06 2.14 5.00
CA ARG A 57 -26.74 0.85 5.21
C ARG A 57 -26.19 0.07 6.41
N ASP A 58 -25.32 0.66 7.24
CA ASP A 58 -24.71 0.03 8.42
C ASP A 58 -24.09 -1.35 8.12
N GLY A 59 -23.51 -1.51 6.92
CA GLY A 59 -22.94 -2.79 6.47
C GLY A 59 -23.96 -3.89 6.19
N ASN A 60 -25.26 -3.60 6.23
CA ASN A 60 -26.31 -4.59 6.00
C ASN A 60 -26.77 -4.57 4.53
N PRO A 61 -26.43 -5.58 3.72
CA PRO A 61 -26.82 -5.63 2.32
C PRO A 61 -28.35 -5.79 2.11
N ASP A 62 -29.10 -6.26 3.12
CA ASP A 62 -30.55 -6.40 3.05
C ASP A 62 -31.28 -5.05 3.16
N ARG A 63 -30.60 -4.00 3.64
CA ARG A 63 -31.16 -2.65 3.62
C ARG A 63 -31.17 -2.13 2.17
N PRO A 64 -32.27 -1.47 1.73
CA PRO A 64 -32.35 -0.94 0.36
C PRO A 64 -31.19 -0.02 0.01
N GLY A 65 -30.48 -0.33 -1.07
CA GLY A 65 -29.51 0.57 -1.71
C GLY A 65 -30.12 1.31 -2.90
N MET A 66 -29.38 2.26 -3.46
CA MET A 66 -29.78 3.05 -4.63
C MET A 66 -29.67 2.26 -5.92
N LEU A 67 -28.76 1.30 -5.99
CA LEU A 67 -28.63 0.37 -7.11
C LEU A 67 -29.57 -0.82 -6.92
N ARG A 68 -30.07 -1.38 -8.02
CA ARG A 68 -30.76 -2.67 -7.95
C ARG A 68 -29.77 -3.75 -7.49
N PRO A 69 -30.20 -4.78 -6.72
CA PRO A 69 -29.30 -5.81 -6.22
C PRO A 69 -28.48 -6.55 -7.31
N ASP A 70 -29.05 -6.73 -8.49
CA ASP A 70 -28.37 -7.38 -9.61
C ASP A 70 -27.27 -6.49 -10.24
N VAL A 71 -27.44 -5.17 -10.20
CA VAL A 71 -26.42 -4.19 -10.62
C VAL A 71 -25.36 -4.01 -9.54
N GLU A 72 -25.76 -3.93 -8.26
CA GLU A 72 -24.85 -3.82 -7.13
C GLU A 72 -23.84 -4.97 -7.09
N ARG A 73 -24.31 -6.20 -7.35
CA ARG A 73 -23.49 -7.41 -7.35
C ARG A 73 -22.35 -7.40 -8.38
N LEU A 74 -22.42 -6.57 -9.42
CA LEU A 74 -21.33 -6.40 -10.39
C LEU A 74 -20.06 -5.84 -9.73
N TYR A 75 -20.22 -5.13 -8.61
CA TYR A 75 -19.14 -4.49 -7.86
C TYR A 75 -18.71 -5.30 -6.63
N ASP A 76 -19.23 -6.51 -6.41
CA ASP A 76 -18.70 -7.41 -5.38
C ASP A 76 -17.38 -8.05 -5.86
N ALA A 77 -16.28 -7.70 -5.17
CA ALA A 77 -14.93 -8.14 -5.50
C ALA A 77 -14.69 -9.65 -5.28
N PHE A 78 -15.49 -10.31 -4.42
CA PHE A 78 -15.43 -11.75 -4.18
C PHE A 78 -16.25 -12.55 -5.21
N VAL A 79 -17.21 -11.90 -5.88
CA VAL A 79 -18.03 -12.53 -6.94
C VAL A 79 -17.33 -12.45 -8.30
N ASN A 80 -16.71 -11.31 -8.61
CA ASN A 80 -16.15 -11.05 -9.93
C ASN A 80 -14.62 -10.91 -9.87
N SER A 81 -13.92 -11.83 -10.52
CA SER A 81 -12.46 -11.79 -10.63
C SER A 81 -12.00 -10.52 -11.36
N ARG A 82 -10.78 -10.04 -11.08
CA ARG A 82 -10.22 -8.83 -11.73
C ARG A 82 -10.35 -8.89 -13.25
N ALA A 83 -9.97 -10.03 -13.85
CA ALA A 83 -9.93 -10.23 -15.28
C ALA A 83 -11.32 -10.21 -15.95
N SER A 84 -12.39 -10.64 -15.25
CA SER A 84 -13.74 -10.72 -15.84
C SER A 84 -14.51 -9.40 -15.81
N ARG A 85 -14.05 -8.40 -15.03
CA ARG A 85 -14.81 -7.17 -14.78
C ARG A 85 -15.05 -6.32 -16.02
N VAL A 86 -14.20 -6.42 -17.04
CA VAL A 86 -14.33 -5.66 -18.29
C VAL A 86 -15.51 -6.11 -19.15
N ASP A 87 -15.92 -7.37 -19.04
CA ASP A 87 -17.03 -7.95 -19.82
C ASP A 87 -18.39 -7.79 -19.12
N LEU A 88 -18.41 -7.22 -17.91
CA LEU A 88 -19.64 -7.00 -17.15
C LEU A 88 -20.44 -5.82 -17.74
N PRO A 89 -21.78 -5.85 -17.62
CA PRO A 89 -22.63 -4.72 -17.99
C PRO A 89 -22.55 -3.60 -16.92
N LEU A 90 -21.37 -2.99 -16.79
CA LEU A 90 -21.09 -1.96 -15.79
C LEU A 90 -21.93 -0.69 -16.02
N LEU A 91 -22.06 0.12 -14.97
CA LEU A 91 -22.62 1.47 -15.11
C LEU A 91 -21.74 2.28 -16.08
N PRO A 92 -22.34 3.04 -17.00
CA PRO A 92 -21.61 4.03 -17.78
C PRO A 92 -20.87 5.03 -16.85
N PRO A 93 -19.73 5.61 -17.27
CA PRO A 93 -18.99 6.55 -16.43
C PRO A 93 -19.81 7.74 -15.94
N SER A 94 -20.76 8.26 -16.74
CA SER A 94 -21.71 9.30 -16.29
C SER A 94 -22.54 8.86 -15.09
N ASP A 95 -23.05 7.63 -15.14
CA ASP A 95 -23.97 7.08 -14.16
C ASP A 95 -23.22 6.68 -12.88
N ALA A 96 -22.01 6.12 -13.03
CA ALA A 96 -21.11 5.84 -11.92
C ALA A 96 -20.74 7.12 -11.15
N ARG A 97 -20.41 8.23 -11.86
CA ARG A 97 -20.15 9.53 -11.21
C ARG A 97 -21.39 10.09 -10.52
N ALA A 98 -22.56 10.05 -11.18
CA ALA A 98 -23.82 10.54 -10.61
C ALA A 98 -24.24 9.75 -9.36
N TYR A 99 -24.06 8.42 -9.40
CA TYR A 99 -24.26 7.54 -8.26
C TYR A 99 -23.33 7.92 -7.10
N CYS A 100 -22.02 8.02 -7.34
CA CYS A 100 -21.05 8.40 -6.31
C CYS A 100 -21.34 9.78 -5.69
N ALA A 101 -21.77 10.75 -6.50
CA ALA A 101 -22.15 12.07 -6.01
C ALA A 101 -23.40 12.00 -5.10
N THR A 102 -24.44 11.26 -5.52
CA THR A 102 -25.67 11.09 -4.74
C THR A 102 -25.42 10.38 -3.40
N VAL A 103 -24.55 9.36 -3.40
CA VAL A 103 -24.09 8.69 -2.17
C VAL A 103 -23.37 9.69 -1.28
N ARG A 104 -22.43 10.46 -1.83
CA ARG A 104 -21.62 11.39 -1.04
C ARG A 104 -22.45 12.48 -0.37
N ASP A 105 -23.41 13.06 -1.09
CA ASP A 105 -24.28 14.10 -0.51
C ASP A 105 -25.01 13.56 0.73
N LYS A 106 -25.59 12.35 0.66
CA LYS A 106 -26.25 11.70 1.80
C LYS A 106 -25.30 11.30 2.92
N VAL A 107 -24.06 10.94 2.59
CA VAL A 107 -23.02 10.64 3.58
C VAL A 107 -22.64 11.89 4.36
N LEU A 108 -22.53 13.05 3.70
CA LEU A 108 -22.26 14.31 4.38
C LEU A 108 -23.43 14.74 5.28
N ASP A 109 -24.68 14.55 4.84
CA ASP A 109 -25.86 14.75 5.70
C ASP A 109 -25.82 13.83 6.94
N THR A 110 -25.42 12.57 6.77
CA THR A 110 -25.25 11.61 7.88
C THR A 110 -24.13 12.03 8.82
N LEU A 111 -23.02 12.55 8.29
CA LEU A 111 -21.89 13.04 9.08
C LEU A 111 -22.27 14.27 9.91
N ASP A 112 -23.09 15.18 9.36
CA ASP A 112 -23.52 16.39 10.05
C ASP A 112 -24.34 16.12 11.32
N VAL A 113 -25.04 14.99 11.39
CA VAL A 113 -25.84 14.57 12.55
C VAL A 113 -25.15 13.53 13.44
N LEU A 114 -23.91 13.14 13.14
CA LEU A 114 -23.14 12.20 13.96
C LEU A 114 -22.93 12.76 15.38
N PRO A 115 -23.14 12.00 16.46
CA PRO A 115 -22.85 12.49 17.82
C PRO A 115 -21.39 12.94 18.00
N ASP A 116 -21.14 13.96 18.81
CA ASP A 116 -19.77 14.51 19.03
C ASP A 116 -18.82 13.52 19.73
N ASP A 117 -19.38 12.60 20.50
CA ASP A 117 -18.65 11.55 21.22
C ASP A 117 -18.40 10.30 20.38
N GLU A 118 -18.96 10.21 19.17
CA GLU A 118 -18.76 9.06 18.29
C GLU A 118 -17.50 9.23 17.42
N PRO A 119 -16.49 8.33 17.52
CA PRO A 119 -15.23 8.48 16.80
C PRO A 119 -15.37 8.47 15.27
N GLY A 120 -16.45 7.91 14.74
CA GLY A 120 -16.71 7.84 13.30
C GLY A 120 -15.90 6.77 12.58
N PHE A 121 -15.68 5.60 13.21
CA PHE A 121 -14.85 4.51 12.66
C PHE A 121 -15.23 4.14 11.23
N ALA A 122 -16.52 3.98 10.93
CA ALA A 122 -17.00 3.61 9.59
C ALA A 122 -16.59 4.63 8.52
N PHE A 123 -16.57 5.93 8.85
CA PHE A 123 -16.09 6.96 7.94
C PHE A 123 -14.57 6.83 7.70
N GLY A 124 -13.79 6.59 8.76
CA GLY A 124 -12.35 6.30 8.64
C GLY A 124 -12.07 5.06 7.77
N LEU A 125 -12.87 4.01 7.91
CA LEU A 125 -12.82 2.82 7.07
C LEU A 125 -13.06 3.17 5.60
N VAL A 126 -14.09 3.94 5.28
CA VAL A 126 -14.39 4.35 3.89
C VAL A 126 -13.31 5.26 3.31
N ILE A 127 -12.77 6.20 4.10
CA ILE A 127 -11.62 7.02 3.67
C ILE A 127 -10.42 6.12 3.33
N SER A 128 -10.16 5.09 4.14
CA SER A 128 -9.12 4.10 3.87
C SER A 128 -9.40 3.29 2.60
N HIS A 129 -10.63 2.82 2.43
CA HIS A 129 -11.06 2.04 1.26
C HIS A 129 -10.91 2.83 -0.05
N GLU A 130 -11.43 4.06 -0.11
CA GLU A 130 -11.34 4.92 -1.31
C GLU A 130 -9.87 5.18 -1.69
N ASN A 131 -9.02 5.53 -0.72
CA ASN A 131 -7.60 5.77 -0.99
C ASN A 131 -6.81 4.52 -1.39
N GLN A 132 -7.19 3.33 -0.91
CA GLN A 132 -6.61 2.05 -1.36
C GLN A 132 -7.00 1.73 -2.81
N HIS A 133 -8.24 2.04 -3.21
CA HIS A 133 -8.66 1.94 -4.61
C HIS A 133 -8.00 3.01 -5.49
N ASP A 134 -7.71 4.21 -4.98
CA ASP A 134 -6.93 5.20 -5.72
C ASP A 134 -5.50 4.72 -6.02
N GLU A 135 -4.84 4.06 -5.06
CA GLU A 135 -3.54 3.41 -5.32
C GLU A 135 -3.67 2.27 -6.34
N THR A 136 -4.75 1.47 -6.26
CA THR A 136 -5.06 0.42 -7.24
C THR A 136 -5.25 0.98 -8.65
N MET A 137 -5.98 2.09 -8.80
CA MET A 137 -6.18 2.78 -10.08
C MET A 137 -4.86 3.32 -10.63
N LEU A 138 -3.96 3.83 -9.77
CA LEU A 138 -2.61 4.21 -10.19
C LEU A 138 -1.79 3.01 -10.68
N GLN A 139 -1.88 1.83 -10.05
CA GLN A 139 -1.23 0.62 -10.55
C GLN A 139 -1.74 0.26 -11.96
N ALA A 140 -3.05 0.39 -12.19
CA ALA A 140 -3.66 0.14 -13.49
C ALA A 140 -3.18 1.14 -14.55
N LEU A 141 -3.12 2.43 -14.21
CA LEU A 141 -2.61 3.50 -15.07
C LEU A 141 -1.13 3.31 -15.40
N ASN A 142 -0.32 2.77 -14.48
CA ASN A 142 1.08 2.46 -14.75
C ASN A 142 1.25 1.27 -15.71
N LEU A 143 0.36 0.28 -15.63
CA LEU A 143 0.31 -0.87 -16.56
C LEU A 143 -0.22 -0.50 -17.95
N ARG A 144 -0.90 0.63 -18.10
CA ARG A 144 -1.49 1.07 -19.37
C ARG A 144 -0.40 1.26 -20.43
N THR A 145 -0.54 0.56 -21.54
CA THR A 145 0.29 0.77 -22.73
C THR A 145 -0.25 1.91 -23.58
N GLY A 146 0.65 2.79 -24.03
CA GLY A 146 0.36 3.95 -24.88
C GLY A 146 1.02 5.23 -24.36
N PRO A 147 0.78 6.37 -25.03
CA PRO A 147 1.24 7.67 -24.57
C PRO A 147 0.75 7.98 -23.15
N PRO A 148 1.54 8.68 -22.31
CA PRO A 148 1.16 9.01 -20.95
C PRO A 148 -0.20 9.72 -20.84
N LEU A 149 -0.96 9.39 -19.80
CA LEU A 149 -2.16 10.12 -19.39
C LEU A 149 -1.91 11.06 -18.20
N LEU A 150 -0.93 10.72 -17.37
CA LEU A 150 -0.52 11.49 -16.21
C LEU A 150 0.78 12.24 -16.50
N ASP A 151 1.00 13.35 -15.80
CA ASP A 151 2.28 14.04 -15.78
C ASP A 151 3.40 13.16 -15.18
N THR A 152 4.65 13.63 -15.23
CA THR A 152 5.81 12.88 -14.70
C THR A 152 5.88 12.86 -13.16
N GLY A 153 5.04 13.67 -12.51
CA GLY A 153 4.91 13.80 -11.06
C GLY A 153 5.62 15.02 -10.48
N ALA A 154 5.28 15.37 -9.24
CA ALA A 154 5.85 16.50 -8.52
C ALA A 154 7.36 16.37 -8.28
N ALA A 155 8.03 17.50 -8.02
CA ALA A 155 9.42 17.53 -7.60
C ALA A 155 9.58 16.89 -6.21
N LEU A 156 10.70 16.19 -6.01
CA LEU A 156 11.06 15.54 -4.75
C LEU A 156 12.39 16.11 -4.25
N PRO A 157 12.67 16.06 -2.92
CA PRO A 157 13.97 16.43 -2.39
C PRO A 157 15.09 15.54 -2.95
N GLU A 158 16.29 16.09 -3.03
CA GLU A 158 17.47 15.31 -3.42
C GLU A 158 17.86 14.30 -2.34
N GLY A 159 18.36 13.15 -2.77
CA GLY A 159 18.95 12.17 -1.86
C GLY A 159 20.32 12.62 -1.34
N ARG A 160 20.90 11.81 -0.46
CA ARG A 160 22.29 12.02 -0.02
C ARG A 160 23.10 10.75 -0.16
N GLN A 161 24.40 10.94 -0.35
CA GLN A 161 25.36 9.85 -0.41
C GLN A 161 25.51 9.20 0.99
N ASP A 162 26.15 8.03 1.05
CA ASP A 162 26.51 7.30 2.29
C ASP A 162 25.35 6.65 3.08
N VAL A 163 24.15 6.55 2.53
CA VAL A 163 23.04 5.80 3.17
C VAL A 163 22.76 4.44 2.53
N ALA A 164 22.90 4.33 1.20
CA ALA A 164 22.64 3.10 0.44
C ALA A 164 23.55 1.96 0.93
N GLY A 165 22.98 0.76 1.06
CA GLY A 165 23.69 -0.43 1.56
C GLY A 165 24.04 -0.42 3.05
N THR A 166 23.78 0.67 3.79
CA THR A 166 24.07 0.72 5.24
C THR A 166 22.92 0.17 6.08
N SER A 167 23.22 -0.26 7.31
CA SER A 167 22.23 -0.74 8.27
C SER A 167 22.25 0.05 9.58
N VAL A 168 21.18 -0.08 10.35
CA VAL A 168 21.06 0.38 11.73
C VAL A 168 20.76 -0.80 12.64
N SER A 169 21.27 -0.75 13.87
CA SER A 169 21.03 -1.79 14.88
C SER A 169 19.73 -1.52 15.63
N VAL A 170 18.91 -2.56 15.76
CA VAL A 170 17.71 -2.58 16.60
C VAL A 170 17.98 -3.54 17.77
N PRO A 171 18.19 -3.03 18.99
CA PRO A 171 18.45 -3.87 20.16
C PRO A 171 17.30 -4.83 20.46
N GLY A 172 17.67 -6.00 20.98
CA GLY A 172 16.73 -7.01 21.43
C GLY A 172 15.91 -6.53 22.62
N GLY A 173 14.71 -7.09 22.78
CA GLY A 173 13.81 -6.83 23.90
C GLY A 173 12.36 -6.63 23.49
N GLU A 174 11.53 -6.48 24.51
CA GLU A 174 10.10 -6.27 24.41
C GLU A 174 9.75 -4.95 23.71
N PHE A 175 8.72 -4.99 22.87
CA PHE A 175 8.06 -3.79 22.34
C PHE A 175 6.56 -4.04 22.17
N VAL A 176 5.79 -2.97 22.01
CA VAL A 176 4.34 -3.04 21.75
C VAL A 176 4.09 -3.10 20.24
N LEU A 177 3.62 -4.25 19.76
CA LEU A 177 3.16 -4.50 18.40
C LEU A 177 1.68 -4.16 18.26
N GLY A 178 1.28 -3.58 17.13
CA GLY A 178 -0.09 -3.17 16.89
C GLY A 178 -0.49 -1.93 17.69
N VAL A 179 -1.78 -1.62 17.65
CA VAL A 179 -2.38 -0.45 18.30
C VAL A 179 -3.75 -0.80 18.88
N ASP A 180 -4.28 0.07 19.75
CA ASP A 180 -5.67 0.00 20.18
C ASP A 180 -6.48 1.12 19.52
N ALA A 181 -7.79 0.88 19.35
CA ALA A 181 -8.71 1.87 18.79
C ALA A 181 -8.81 3.14 19.65
N THR A 182 -8.43 3.09 20.93
CA THR A 182 -8.39 4.27 21.80
C THR A 182 -7.26 5.24 21.42
N THR A 183 -6.16 4.73 20.85
CA THR A 183 -5.01 5.55 20.41
C THR A 183 -5.05 5.85 18.92
N GLU A 184 -5.55 4.91 18.12
CA GLU A 184 -5.71 5.07 16.67
C GLU A 184 -7.16 4.72 16.30
N PRO A 185 -8.11 5.66 16.42
CA PRO A 185 -9.55 5.41 16.24
C PRO A 185 -9.96 4.85 14.88
N TYR A 186 -9.09 4.96 13.87
CA TYR A 186 -9.32 4.47 12.51
C TYR A 186 -8.39 3.33 12.12
N SER A 187 -7.63 2.74 13.05
CA SER A 187 -6.82 1.55 12.77
C SER A 187 -7.72 0.39 12.34
N LEU A 188 -7.34 -0.29 11.26
CA LEU A 188 -8.11 -1.42 10.74
C LEU A 188 -8.07 -2.61 11.72
N ASP A 189 -8.93 -3.59 11.51
CA ASP A 189 -9.04 -4.74 12.41
C ASP A 189 -7.74 -5.53 12.56
N ASN A 190 -7.00 -5.74 11.48
CA ASN A 190 -5.75 -6.51 11.48
C ASN A 190 -4.58 -5.80 12.17
N GLU A 191 -4.73 -4.53 12.55
CA GLU A 191 -3.72 -3.76 13.29
C GLU A 191 -3.85 -3.94 14.82
N ARG A 192 -4.92 -4.58 15.28
CA ARG A 192 -5.37 -4.60 16.68
C ARG A 192 -5.46 -6.02 17.28
N PRO A 193 -5.39 -6.16 18.61
CA PRO A 193 -5.07 -5.12 19.61
C PRO A 193 -3.56 -4.92 19.79
N ALA A 194 -3.19 -3.88 20.54
CA ALA A 194 -1.82 -3.69 20.99
C ALA A 194 -1.41 -4.83 21.95
N HIS A 195 -0.24 -5.41 21.73
CA HIS A 195 0.28 -6.48 22.60
C HIS A 195 1.81 -6.50 22.60
N VAL A 196 2.39 -7.03 23.68
CA VAL A 196 3.85 -7.09 23.86
C VAL A 196 4.41 -8.30 23.13
N VAL A 197 5.50 -8.09 22.39
CA VAL A 197 6.30 -9.14 21.76
C VAL A 197 7.77 -8.91 22.10
N ASP A 198 8.47 -9.98 22.50
CA ASP A 198 9.93 -9.96 22.62
C ASP A 198 10.56 -10.22 21.26
N VAL A 199 11.41 -9.30 20.80
CA VAL A 199 12.07 -9.38 19.49
C VAL A 199 13.58 -9.41 19.72
N PRO A 200 14.31 -10.42 19.21
CA PRO A 200 15.76 -10.47 19.28
C PRO A 200 16.44 -9.23 18.66
N ALA A 201 17.73 -9.05 18.94
CA ALA A 201 18.49 -8.01 18.26
C ALA A 201 18.66 -8.34 16.77
N PHE A 202 18.58 -7.33 15.92
CA PHE A 202 18.78 -7.47 14.47
C PHE A 202 19.32 -6.16 13.87
N GLY A 203 19.85 -6.24 12.66
CA GLY A 203 20.12 -5.07 11.81
C GLY A 203 19.01 -4.87 10.78
N ILE A 204 18.69 -3.63 10.44
CA ILE A 204 17.77 -3.31 9.33
C ILE A 204 18.40 -2.25 8.43
N GLY A 205 18.11 -2.30 7.13
CA GLY A 205 18.63 -1.34 6.16
C GLY A 205 18.23 0.07 6.56
N ARG A 206 19.18 1.02 6.52
CA ARG A 206 18.91 2.42 6.81
C ARG A 206 17.89 3.00 5.82
N VAL A 207 17.98 2.60 4.56
CA VAL A 207 17.10 2.99 3.46
C VAL A 207 16.71 1.74 2.66
N PRO A 208 15.68 1.81 1.78
CA PRO A 208 15.38 0.73 0.85
C PRO A 208 16.55 0.45 -0.11
N VAL A 209 16.56 -0.75 -0.68
CA VAL A 209 17.47 -1.17 -1.76
C VAL A 209 17.25 -0.27 -2.98
N THR A 210 18.32 0.21 -3.59
CA THR A 210 18.24 1.12 -4.74
C THR A 210 18.23 0.42 -6.09
N ASN A 211 17.87 1.14 -7.16
CA ASN A 211 18.01 0.65 -8.54
C ASN A 211 19.47 0.32 -8.89
N GLY A 212 20.44 1.14 -8.46
CA GLY A 212 21.86 0.89 -8.70
C GLY A 212 22.36 -0.38 -7.99
N GLU A 213 21.86 -0.64 -6.80
CA GLU A 213 22.06 -1.89 -6.08
C GLU A 213 21.46 -3.10 -6.82
N TRP A 214 20.22 -2.96 -7.30
CA TRP A 214 19.54 -4.01 -8.05
C TRP A 214 20.21 -4.32 -9.39
N ARG A 215 20.76 -3.31 -10.06
CA ARG A 215 21.54 -3.49 -11.30
C ARG A 215 22.73 -4.42 -11.05
N ARG A 216 23.45 -4.27 -9.92
CA ARG A 216 24.56 -5.17 -9.57
C ARG A 216 24.11 -6.61 -9.38
N PHE A 217 22.93 -6.83 -8.78
CA PHE A 217 22.34 -8.17 -8.66
C PHE A 217 22.04 -8.79 -10.04
N ILE A 218 21.51 -8.01 -10.98
CA ILE A 218 21.30 -8.46 -12.36
C ILE A 218 22.63 -8.79 -13.03
N ASP A 219 23.61 -7.88 -12.96
CA ASP A 219 24.89 -8.00 -13.66
C ASP A 219 25.74 -9.17 -13.12
N ASP A 220 25.57 -9.54 -11.85
CA ASP A 220 26.21 -10.70 -11.21
C ASP A 220 25.44 -12.02 -11.44
N GLY A 221 24.46 -12.04 -12.34
CA GLY A 221 23.70 -13.25 -12.69
C GLY A 221 22.67 -13.67 -11.65
N GLY A 222 22.21 -12.75 -10.79
CA GLY A 222 21.28 -13.03 -9.70
C GLY A 222 19.97 -13.71 -10.12
N TYR A 223 19.48 -13.44 -11.34
CA TYR A 223 18.31 -14.11 -11.92
C TYR A 223 18.62 -15.49 -12.53
N ASP A 224 19.89 -15.84 -12.73
CA ASP A 224 20.31 -17.08 -13.38
C ASP A 224 20.89 -18.11 -12.40
N GLU A 225 21.01 -17.75 -11.13
CA GLU A 225 21.59 -18.58 -10.08
C GLU A 225 20.53 -19.08 -9.06
N PRO A 226 20.06 -20.34 -9.17
CA PRO A 226 19.01 -20.89 -8.29
C PRO A 226 19.33 -20.84 -6.79
N ARG A 227 20.61 -20.76 -6.41
CA ARG A 227 21.07 -20.77 -5.02
C ARG A 227 20.54 -19.59 -4.18
N TRP A 228 20.15 -18.50 -4.82
CA TRP A 228 19.59 -17.33 -4.13
C TRP A 228 18.09 -17.43 -3.91
N TRP A 229 17.40 -18.30 -4.65
CA TRP A 229 15.95 -18.34 -4.69
C TRP A 229 15.41 -19.47 -3.83
N SER A 230 14.24 -19.26 -3.22
CA SER A 230 13.45 -20.39 -2.72
C SER A 230 13.04 -21.29 -3.90
N GLN A 231 12.69 -22.55 -3.64
CA GLN A 231 12.21 -23.46 -4.69
C GLN A 231 11.01 -22.88 -5.45
N ARG A 232 10.07 -22.27 -4.71
CA ARG A 232 8.86 -21.63 -5.28
C ARG A 232 9.23 -20.36 -6.06
N GLY A 233 10.15 -19.56 -5.53
CA GLY A 233 10.66 -18.38 -6.21
C GLY A 233 11.36 -18.71 -7.53
N TRP A 234 12.21 -19.74 -7.54
CA TRP A 234 12.89 -20.18 -8.76
C TRP A 234 11.92 -20.71 -9.81
N GLN A 235 10.91 -21.49 -9.38
CA GLN A 235 9.84 -21.95 -10.25
C GLN A 235 9.10 -20.75 -10.87
N HIS A 236 8.69 -19.78 -10.05
CA HIS A 236 7.99 -18.59 -10.55
C HIS A 236 8.87 -17.74 -11.48
N ARG A 237 10.15 -17.52 -11.12
CA ARG A 237 11.13 -16.82 -11.97
C ARG A 237 11.19 -17.44 -13.36
N THR A 238 11.21 -18.78 -13.41
CA THR A 238 11.30 -19.53 -14.67
C THR A 238 9.99 -19.47 -15.45
N GLU A 239 8.84 -19.67 -14.80
CA GLU A 239 7.52 -19.66 -15.44
C GLU A 239 7.13 -18.28 -15.99
N ALA A 240 7.49 -17.21 -15.27
CA ALA A 240 7.18 -15.83 -15.64
C ALA A 240 8.32 -15.11 -16.39
N ASP A 241 9.42 -15.82 -16.69
CA ASP A 241 10.62 -15.30 -17.38
C ASP A 241 11.14 -13.98 -16.76
N LEU A 242 11.30 -13.97 -15.44
CA LEU A 242 11.76 -12.78 -14.74
C LEU A 242 13.26 -12.58 -14.97
N THR A 243 13.64 -11.38 -15.42
CA THR A 243 15.03 -11.01 -15.72
C THR A 243 15.42 -9.63 -15.17
N ALA A 244 14.45 -8.83 -14.76
CA ALA A 244 14.59 -7.51 -14.16
C ALA A 244 13.27 -7.10 -13.47
N PRO A 245 13.26 -6.04 -12.64
CA PRO A 245 12.03 -5.44 -12.13
C PRO A 245 11.07 -5.08 -13.27
N GLN A 246 9.77 -5.10 -12.98
CA GLN A 246 8.78 -4.75 -14.00
C GLN A 246 9.05 -3.33 -14.51
N PHE A 247 8.81 -3.14 -15.81
CA PHE A 247 9.01 -1.87 -16.54
C PHE A 247 10.45 -1.46 -16.84
N TRP A 248 11.47 -2.22 -16.40
CA TRP A 248 12.83 -2.04 -16.90
C TRP A 248 12.91 -2.53 -18.35
N ASN A 249 13.44 -1.68 -19.23
CA ASN A 249 13.54 -1.94 -20.66
C ASN A 249 14.95 -2.48 -21.01
N PRO A 250 15.10 -3.24 -22.11
CA PRO A 250 16.39 -3.78 -22.53
C PRO A 250 17.46 -2.73 -22.89
N ASP A 251 17.05 -1.49 -23.21
CA ASP A 251 17.95 -0.39 -23.57
C ASP A 251 18.50 0.38 -22.35
N GLY A 252 18.18 -0.07 -21.13
CA GLY A 252 18.63 0.57 -19.88
C GLY A 252 17.66 1.59 -19.30
N THR A 253 16.57 1.91 -20.01
CA THR A 253 15.53 2.82 -19.52
C THR A 253 14.46 2.07 -18.69
N ARG A 254 13.52 2.80 -18.10
CA ARG A 254 12.24 2.24 -17.61
C ARG A 254 11.05 2.98 -18.21
N THR A 255 9.89 2.32 -18.23
CA THR A 255 8.61 2.94 -18.61
C THR A 255 7.72 3.14 -17.39
N ARG A 256 7.55 4.38 -16.92
CA ARG A 256 6.73 4.71 -15.74
C ARG A 256 5.56 5.60 -16.16
N PHE A 257 4.32 5.13 -15.96
CA PHE A 257 3.10 5.80 -16.42
C PHE A 257 3.11 6.18 -17.92
N GLY A 258 3.76 5.35 -18.75
CA GLY A 258 3.96 5.60 -20.18
C GLY A 258 5.14 6.50 -20.54
N HIS A 259 5.82 7.10 -19.55
CA HIS A 259 7.03 7.90 -19.77
C HIS A 259 8.25 6.99 -19.80
N VAL A 260 9.03 7.06 -20.88
CA VAL A 260 10.32 6.38 -20.97
C VAL A 260 11.39 7.30 -20.40
N GLU A 261 12.13 6.83 -19.39
CA GLU A 261 13.14 7.61 -18.69
C GLU A 261 14.35 6.74 -18.31
N GLU A 262 15.51 7.38 -18.16
CA GLU A 262 16.67 6.75 -17.54
C GLU A 262 16.33 6.28 -16.11
N ILE A 263 16.90 5.14 -15.69
CA ILE A 263 16.63 4.58 -14.37
C ILE A 263 17.51 5.30 -13.33
N PRO A 264 16.94 6.07 -12.37
CA PRO A 264 17.75 6.78 -11.39
C PRO A 264 18.36 5.80 -10.38
N GLU A 265 19.69 5.71 -10.33
CA GLU A 265 20.40 4.72 -9.50
C GLU A 265 20.11 4.83 -8.00
N ALA A 266 19.82 6.04 -7.51
CA ALA A 266 19.59 6.33 -6.11
C ALA A 266 18.13 6.20 -5.67
N GLU A 267 17.18 5.98 -6.58
CA GLU A 267 15.80 5.69 -6.19
C GLU A 267 15.68 4.25 -5.66
N PRO A 268 14.79 4.00 -4.67
CA PRO A 268 14.38 2.66 -4.31
C PRO A 268 13.97 1.85 -5.53
N VAL A 269 14.42 0.59 -5.59
CA VAL A 269 13.92 -0.36 -6.57
C VAL A 269 12.42 -0.56 -6.35
N GLN A 270 11.66 -0.57 -7.43
CA GLN A 270 10.21 -0.74 -7.41
C GLN A 270 9.78 -1.81 -8.41
N HIS A 271 8.63 -2.41 -8.17
CA HIS A 271 7.99 -3.41 -9.03
C HIS A 271 8.74 -4.74 -9.09
N VAL A 272 9.11 -5.22 -7.90
CA VAL A 272 9.69 -6.54 -7.69
C VAL A 272 8.72 -7.43 -6.91
N THR A 273 8.70 -8.71 -7.26
CA THR A 273 7.97 -9.75 -6.51
C THR A 273 8.59 -9.97 -5.13
N PHE A 274 7.85 -10.61 -4.24
CA PHE A 274 8.42 -11.11 -2.99
C PHE A 274 9.59 -12.08 -3.26
N PHE A 275 9.47 -12.92 -4.29
CA PHE A 275 10.50 -13.89 -4.67
C PHE A 275 11.79 -13.23 -5.16
N GLU A 276 11.67 -12.17 -5.96
CA GLU A 276 12.80 -11.32 -6.33
C GLU A 276 13.43 -10.65 -5.10
N ALA A 277 12.61 -10.16 -4.17
CA ALA A 277 13.06 -9.49 -2.96
C ALA A 277 13.86 -10.42 -2.02
N GLU A 278 13.38 -11.66 -1.79
CA GLU A 278 14.13 -12.65 -1.00
C GLU A 278 15.43 -13.08 -1.68
N ALA A 279 15.43 -13.21 -3.02
CA ALA A 279 16.61 -13.63 -3.76
C ALA A 279 17.70 -12.55 -3.75
N TYR A 280 17.31 -11.29 -3.95
CA TYR A 280 18.22 -10.15 -3.78
C TYR A 280 18.80 -10.12 -2.36
N ALA A 281 17.95 -10.30 -1.33
CA ALA A 281 18.41 -10.29 0.05
C ALA A 281 19.44 -11.41 0.32
N ALA A 282 19.18 -12.63 -0.17
CA ALA A 282 20.11 -13.75 -0.03
C ALA A 282 21.44 -13.48 -0.75
N TRP A 283 21.42 -12.96 -1.98
CA TRP A 283 22.61 -12.57 -2.73
C TRP A 283 23.43 -11.50 -1.99
N ALA A 284 22.75 -10.52 -1.38
CA ALA A 284 23.37 -9.45 -0.61
C ALA A 284 23.91 -9.90 0.76
N GLY A 285 23.83 -11.19 1.11
CA GLY A 285 24.23 -11.72 2.43
C GLY A 285 23.32 -11.25 3.55
N ALA A 286 22.04 -11.03 3.24
CA ALA A 286 21.01 -10.52 4.13
C ALA A 286 19.76 -11.43 4.11
N ARG A 287 18.67 -10.95 4.70
CA ARG A 287 17.32 -11.50 4.59
C ARG A 287 16.29 -10.37 4.50
N LEU A 288 15.03 -10.72 4.26
CA LEU A 288 13.92 -9.80 4.47
C LEU A 288 13.56 -9.71 5.98
N PRO A 289 13.08 -8.56 6.47
CA PRO A 289 12.54 -8.47 7.82
C PRO A 289 11.23 -9.24 7.95
N THR A 290 10.89 -9.67 9.16
CA THR A 290 9.49 -9.98 9.52
C THR A 290 8.68 -8.68 9.65
N GLU A 291 7.36 -8.72 9.56
CA GLU A 291 6.52 -7.52 9.78
C GLU A 291 6.65 -6.99 11.23
N VAL A 292 6.96 -7.87 12.18
CA VAL A 292 7.16 -7.54 13.59
C VAL A 292 8.48 -6.78 13.79
N GLU A 293 9.58 -7.27 13.20
CA GLU A 293 10.87 -6.56 13.18
C GLU A 293 10.73 -5.20 12.51
N TRP A 294 10.05 -5.16 11.35
CA TRP A 294 9.80 -3.93 10.62
C TRP A 294 9.07 -2.90 11.48
N GLU A 295 7.98 -3.30 12.14
CA GLU A 295 7.20 -2.38 12.97
C GLU A 295 7.95 -1.92 14.22
N LYS A 296 8.75 -2.79 14.83
CA LYS A 296 9.66 -2.39 15.93
C LYS A 296 10.65 -1.34 15.46
N ALA A 297 11.32 -1.57 14.32
CA ALA A 297 12.27 -0.63 13.73
C ALA A 297 11.62 0.72 13.35
N CYS A 298 10.35 0.69 12.99
CA CYS A 298 9.57 1.86 12.57
C CYS A 298 9.08 2.70 13.76
N ALA A 299 8.48 2.05 14.77
CA ALA A 299 7.65 2.75 15.75
C ALA A 299 8.21 2.73 17.19
N TRP A 300 9.12 1.81 17.55
CA TRP A 300 9.60 1.73 18.93
C TRP A 300 10.71 2.73 19.20
N ASP A 301 10.63 3.43 20.33
CA ASP A 301 11.69 4.29 20.84
C ASP A 301 12.30 3.69 22.11
N PRO A 302 13.52 3.12 22.05
CA PRO A 302 14.14 2.49 23.20
C PRO A 302 14.56 3.50 24.28
N ALA A 303 14.71 4.79 23.95
CA ALA A 303 15.13 5.80 24.92
C ALA A 303 14.00 6.16 25.91
N ILE A 304 12.75 6.01 25.46
CA ILE A 304 11.56 6.27 26.28
C ILE A 304 10.76 5.00 26.61
N GLY A 305 11.13 3.86 26.02
CA GLY A 305 10.43 2.58 26.23
C GLY A 305 8.97 2.63 25.78
N ALA A 306 8.69 3.33 24.67
CA ALA A 306 7.33 3.56 24.18
C ALA A 306 7.27 3.62 22.66
N ARG A 307 6.06 3.43 22.15
CA ARG A 307 5.75 3.54 20.72
C ARG A 307 5.58 5.01 20.33
N ARG A 308 6.20 5.43 19.23
CA ARG A 308 5.92 6.69 18.53
C ARG A 308 4.74 6.49 17.57
N ARG A 309 3.98 7.55 17.30
CA ARG A 309 2.85 7.50 16.36
C ARG A 309 3.31 7.32 14.91
N TYR A 310 4.37 8.02 14.55
CA TYR A 310 5.13 7.92 13.30
C TYR A 310 6.62 7.75 13.64
N PRO A 311 7.49 7.33 12.70
CA PRO A 311 8.91 7.14 12.97
C PRO A 311 9.58 8.36 13.63
N TRP A 312 9.21 9.54 13.15
CA TRP A 312 9.72 10.84 13.60
C TRP A 312 9.02 11.41 14.86
N GLY A 313 8.03 10.72 15.44
CA GLY A 313 7.33 11.17 16.65
C GLY A 313 5.81 11.26 16.46
N THR A 314 5.21 12.38 16.82
CA THR A 314 3.74 12.57 16.82
C THR A 314 3.22 13.59 15.82
N THR A 315 4.13 14.34 15.16
CA THR A 315 3.78 15.32 14.14
C THR A 315 3.16 14.64 12.93
N GLU A 316 2.05 15.17 12.43
CA GLU A 316 1.39 14.69 11.22
C GLU A 316 2.35 14.68 10.01
N PRO A 317 2.24 13.71 9.08
CA PRO A 317 3.10 13.66 7.91
C PRO A 317 3.04 14.94 7.07
N THR A 318 4.19 15.40 6.61
CA THR A 318 4.33 16.52 5.67
C THR A 318 5.28 16.14 4.55
N ALA A 319 5.28 16.92 3.46
CA ALA A 319 6.22 16.72 2.34
C ALA A 319 7.71 16.88 2.73
N ALA A 320 8.02 17.38 3.94
CA ALA A 320 9.38 17.43 4.46
C ALA A 320 9.78 16.16 5.25
N LEU A 321 8.82 15.31 5.61
CA LEU A 321 9.00 14.14 6.46
C LEU A 321 8.92 12.82 5.68
N ALA A 322 8.06 12.76 4.67
CA ALA A 322 7.85 11.56 3.85
C ALA A 322 7.26 11.90 2.48
N ASN A 323 7.51 11.04 1.49
CA ASN A 323 6.87 11.06 0.19
C ASN A 323 5.58 10.24 0.23
N LEU A 324 4.43 10.91 0.26
CA LEU A 324 3.10 10.32 0.39
C LEU A 324 2.08 11.09 -0.48
N GLY A 325 0.94 10.48 -0.75
CA GLY A 325 -0.24 11.14 -1.33
C GLY A 325 -0.41 11.03 -2.83
N GLY A 326 0.56 10.48 -3.56
CA GLY A 326 0.44 10.15 -4.98
C GLY A 326 0.97 11.19 -5.98
N ASP A 327 1.17 12.44 -5.56
CA ASP A 327 1.53 13.52 -6.49
C ASP A 327 2.90 13.32 -7.16
N ALA A 328 3.81 12.60 -6.49
CA ALA A 328 5.17 12.37 -6.99
C ALA A 328 5.26 11.33 -8.11
N LEU A 329 4.31 10.39 -8.18
CA LEU A 329 4.28 9.28 -9.14
C LEU A 329 5.55 8.40 -9.16
N ARG A 330 6.41 8.47 -8.13
CA ARG A 330 7.66 7.72 -7.95
C ARG A 330 8.18 7.82 -6.51
N PRO A 331 9.02 6.88 -6.05
CA PRO A 331 9.75 7.04 -4.80
C PRO A 331 10.83 8.14 -4.91
N ALA A 332 11.19 8.75 -3.79
CA ALA A 332 12.29 9.70 -3.71
C ALA A 332 13.64 8.98 -3.65
N PRO A 333 14.73 9.62 -4.10
CA PRO A 333 16.07 9.10 -3.89
C PRO A 333 16.35 8.79 -2.42
N VAL A 334 17.13 7.77 -2.15
CA VAL A 334 17.44 7.37 -0.77
C VAL A 334 18.18 8.47 -0.01
N GLY A 335 17.81 8.64 1.25
CA GLY A 335 18.34 9.67 2.13
C GLY A 335 17.75 11.07 1.93
N ALA A 336 16.69 11.20 1.13
CA ALA A 336 15.97 12.46 0.91
C ALA A 336 15.22 12.97 2.15
N TYR A 337 14.89 12.07 3.09
CA TYR A 337 14.07 12.38 4.27
C TYR A 337 14.75 12.05 5.61
N PRO A 338 15.89 12.69 5.95
CA PRO A 338 16.57 12.44 7.23
C PRO A 338 15.69 12.81 8.43
N ALA A 339 14.80 13.80 8.30
CA ALA A 339 13.86 14.19 9.35
C ALA A 339 12.72 13.18 9.56
N GLY A 340 12.53 12.26 8.61
CA GLY A 340 11.56 11.16 8.70
C GLY A 340 12.09 9.89 9.36
N ALA A 341 13.30 9.92 9.92
CA ALA A 341 13.93 8.75 10.51
C ALA A 341 13.20 8.24 11.76
N SER A 342 13.22 6.92 11.96
CA SER A 342 12.79 6.27 13.20
C SER A 342 13.75 6.54 14.35
N ALA A 343 13.40 6.12 15.57
CA ALA A 343 14.28 6.23 16.73
C ALA A 343 15.62 5.50 16.56
N TYR A 344 15.67 4.49 15.69
CA TYR A 344 16.88 3.74 15.35
C TYR A 344 17.68 4.34 14.20
N GLY A 345 17.15 5.38 13.53
CA GLY A 345 17.77 5.99 12.36
C GLY A 345 17.47 5.28 11.04
N ALA A 346 16.46 4.39 10.99
CA ALA A 346 15.93 3.87 9.74
C ALA A 346 15.05 4.95 9.08
N GLU A 347 15.36 5.29 7.84
CA GLU A 347 14.75 6.37 7.07
C GLU A 347 13.81 5.81 6.01
N GLN A 348 12.86 6.64 5.57
CA GLN A 348 11.89 6.29 4.51
C GLN A 348 11.12 5.01 4.83
N MET A 349 10.84 4.77 6.12
CA MET A 349 9.98 3.65 6.53
C MET A 349 8.51 3.93 6.24
N LEU A 350 8.09 5.20 6.16
CA LEU A 350 6.76 5.55 5.68
C LEU A 350 6.86 6.23 4.32
N GLY A 351 6.10 5.74 3.35
CA GLY A 351 6.09 6.26 1.98
C GLY A 351 7.18 5.67 1.09
N ASP A 352 7.38 6.30 -0.06
CA ASP A 352 8.26 5.82 -1.13
C ASP A 352 7.84 4.46 -1.72
N VAL A 353 8.12 3.32 -1.09
CA VAL A 353 7.73 1.99 -1.59
C VAL A 353 7.14 1.14 -0.49
N TRP A 354 6.16 0.31 -0.83
CA TRP A 354 5.76 -0.80 0.05
C TRP A 354 6.92 -1.77 0.24
N GLU A 355 7.24 -2.14 1.47
CA GLU A 355 8.40 -2.99 1.76
C GLU A 355 7.97 -4.43 2.05
N TRP A 356 8.41 -5.39 1.24
CA TRP A 356 8.13 -6.81 1.44
C TRP A 356 8.69 -7.34 2.77
N THR A 357 7.89 -8.17 3.45
CA THR A 357 8.30 -8.90 4.66
C THR A 357 8.10 -10.40 4.50
N THR A 358 8.82 -11.19 5.30
CA THR A 358 8.67 -12.66 5.33
C THR A 358 7.37 -13.12 5.98
N SER A 359 6.61 -12.22 6.60
CA SER A 359 5.44 -12.58 7.40
C SER A 359 4.22 -12.79 6.52
N PRO A 360 3.51 -13.93 6.65
CA PRO A 360 2.17 -14.06 6.11
C PRO A 360 1.18 -13.28 6.97
N LEU A 361 0.02 -12.92 6.40
CA LEU A 361 -1.01 -12.23 7.16
C LEU A 361 -1.61 -13.17 8.22
N ARG A 362 -1.46 -12.81 9.50
CA ARG A 362 -1.99 -13.54 10.65
C ARG A 362 -2.75 -12.60 11.60
N PRO A 363 -3.82 -13.05 12.25
CA PRO A 363 -4.48 -12.25 13.28
C PRO A 363 -3.55 -12.07 14.49
N TRP A 364 -3.54 -10.87 15.07
CA TRP A 364 -2.92 -10.65 16.37
C TRP A 364 -3.72 -11.33 17.48
N PRO A 365 -3.08 -11.72 18.61
CA PRO A 365 -3.79 -12.25 19.76
C PRO A 365 -4.87 -11.27 20.24
N GLY A 366 -6.13 -11.71 20.21
CA GLY A 366 -7.29 -10.86 20.55
C GLY A 366 -7.93 -10.12 19.36
N PHE A 367 -7.48 -10.39 18.12
CA PHE A 367 -8.12 -9.87 16.91
C PHE A 367 -9.63 -10.08 16.93
N THR A 368 -10.36 -9.04 16.53
CA THR A 368 -11.81 -9.07 16.30
C THR A 368 -12.09 -8.34 14.99
N PRO A 369 -12.86 -8.94 14.06
CA PRO A 369 -13.16 -8.30 12.78
C PRO A 369 -13.93 -6.98 12.97
N MET A 370 -13.70 -6.04 12.06
CA MET A 370 -14.49 -4.81 11.99
C MET A 370 -15.83 -5.03 11.27
N ILE A 371 -16.62 -3.96 11.08
CA ILE A 371 -17.92 -4.01 10.38
C ILE A 371 -17.82 -4.65 8.99
N TYR A 372 -16.69 -4.44 8.30
CA TYR A 372 -16.33 -5.16 7.09
C TYR A 372 -15.51 -6.40 7.45
N ASP A 373 -16.19 -7.45 7.88
CA ASP A 373 -15.60 -8.71 8.37
C ASP A 373 -14.75 -9.46 7.32
N ARG A 374 -15.11 -9.34 6.03
CA ARG A 374 -14.37 -9.91 4.91
C ARG A 374 -13.13 -9.11 4.48
N TYR A 375 -12.79 -8.00 5.15
CA TYR A 375 -11.62 -7.20 4.77
C TYR A 375 -10.30 -7.95 5.03
N SER A 376 -10.12 -8.53 6.22
CA SER A 376 -8.86 -9.21 6.61
C SER A 376 -9.01 -10.73 6.68
N GLN A 377 -10.10 -11.22 7.29
CA GLN A 377 -10.23 -12.63 7.67
C GLN A 377 -10.03 -13.64 6.52
N PRO A 378 -10.58 -13.40 5.30
CA PRO A 378 -10.41 -14.34 4.19
C PRO A 378 -8.96 -14.51 3.73
N PHE A 379 -8.05 -13.62 4.12
CA PHE A 379 -6.66 -13.58 3.67
C PHE A 379 -5.68 -14.08 4.73
N PHE A 380 -6.15 -14.48 5.91
CA PHE A 380 -5.28 -15.06 6.93
C PHE A 380 -4.73 -16.43 6.49
N GLU A 381 -3.46 -16.68 6.78
CA GLU A 381 -2.79 -17.96 6.51
C GLU A 381 -3.59 -19.15 7.08
N SER A 382 -4.17 -18.99 8.27
CA SER A 382 -4.90 -20.02 8.99
C SER A 382 -6.18 -20.50 8.30
N VAL A 383 -6.73 -19.73 7.36
CA VAL A 383 -7.99 -20.08 6.66
C VAL A 383 -7.79 -20.56 5.23
N GLY A 384 -6.54 -20.70 4.78
CA GLY A 384 -6.22 -21.25 3.46
C GLY A 384 -6.64 -20.35 2.29
N GLY A 385 -6.75 -19.03 2.51
CA GLY A 385 -7.19 -18.04 1.51
C GLY A 385 -6.24 -17.80 0.34
N GLY A 386 -5.13 -18.54 0.28
CA GLY A 386 -4.01 -18.33 -0.63
C GLY A 386 -2.73 -18.00 0.13
N ASP A 387 -1.64 -17.92 -0.62
CA ASP A 387 -0.34 -17.49 -0.08
C ASP A 387 -0.19 -15.98 -0.26
N TYR A 388 0.04 -15.28 0.84
CA TYR A 388 0.20 -13.82 0.89
C TYR A 388 1.36 -13.47 1.80
N ASN A 389 2.11 -12.46 1.42
CA ASN A 389 3.14 -11.85 2.25
C ASN A 389 2.72 -10.42 2.58
N VAL A 390 2.98 -10.01 3.82
CA VAL A 390 2.70 -8.65 4.29
C VAL A 390 3.72 -7.69 3.70
N LEU A 391 3.23 -6.52 3.28
CA LEU A 391 4.05 -5.36 2.98
C LEU A 391 3.77 -4.23 3.98
N ARG A 392 4.79 -3.44 4.28
CA ARG A 392 4.74 -2.39 5.30
C ARG A 392 5.12 -1.03 4.72
N GLY A 393 4.82 0.03 5.48
CA GLY A 393 5.35 1.38 5.23
C GLY A 393 4.53 2.26 4.31
N GLY A 394 3.78 1.71 3.37
CA GLY A 394 3.10 2.49 2.36
C GLY A 394 4.04 2.97 1.26
N SER A 395 3.51 3.13 0.05
CA SER A 395 4.25 3.69 -1.08
C SER A 395 4.08 5.22 -1.17
N TRP A 396 4.76 5.84 -2.13
CA TRP A 396 4.53 7.23 -2.53
C TRP A 396 3.07 7.51 -2.90
N ALA A 397 2.29 6.47 -3.27
CA ALA A 397 0.89 6.57 -3.64
C ALA A 397 -0.07 6.56 -2.44
N VAL A 398 0.37 6.19 -1.24
CA VAL A 398 -0.52 6.07 -0.09
C VAL A 398 -0.83 7.44 0.50
N ALA A 399 -2.10 7.72 0.78
CA ALA A 399 -2.49 8.97 1.44
C ALA A 399 -2.07 8.98 2.92
N SER A 400 -1.52 10.09 3.38
CA SER A 400 -1.06 10.24 4.77
C SER A 400 -2.16 10.01 5.81
N ALA A 401 -3.42 10.35 5.47
CA ALA A 401 -4.58 10.18 6.35
C ALA A 401 -4.86 8.72 6.74
N ILE A 402 -4.39 7.75 5.94
CA ILE A 402 -4.74 6.33 6.11
C ILE A 402 -3.57 5.47 6.56
N LEU A 403 -2.37 6.04 6.67
CA LEU A 403 -1.13 5.31 6.90
C LEU A 403 -0.66 5.44 8.34
N ARG A 404 -0.22 4.32 8.91
CA ARG A 404 0.38 4.19 10.25
C ARG A 404 1.51 3.17 10.19
N PRO A 405 2.47 3.19 11.14
CA PRO A 405 3.43 2.11 11.30
C PRO A 405 2.79 0.73 11.47
N SER A 406 1.56 0.66 12.00
CA SER A 406 0.81 -0.59 12.16
C SER A 406 0.07 -1.03 10.88
N PHE A 407 -0.15 -0.18 9.87
CA PHE A 407 -0.99 -0.48 8.70
C PHE A 407 -0.45 -1.64 7.85
N ARG A 408 -1.19 -2.76 7.77
CA ARG A 408 -0.78 -4.00 7.09
C ARG A 408 -1.35 -4.06 5.68
N ASN A 409 -0.50 -3.95 4.68
CA ASN A 409 -0.84 -4.36 3.31
C ASN A 409 -0.43 -5.83 3.12
N TRP A 410 -1.04 -6.52 2.17
CA TRP A 410 -0.66 -7.88 1.79
C TRP A 410 -1.00 -8.13 0.33
N ASP A 411 -0.17 -8.93 -0.33
CA ASP A 411 -0.49 -9.42 -1.67
C ASP A 411 0.16 -10.78 -1.91
N HIS A 412 -0.25 -11.46 -2.98
CA HIS A 412 0.40 -12.68 -3.40
C HIS A 412 1.87 -12.42 -3.72
N PRO A 413 2.78 -13.35 -3.40
CA PRO A 413 4.22 -13.13 -3.56
C PRO A 413 4.65 -12.93 -5.01
N ILE A 414 3.83 -13.34 -5.98
CA ILE A 414 4.04 -13.18 -7.42
C ILE A 414 3.67 -11.79 -7.96
N ARG A 415 3.08 -10.92 -7.14
CA ARG A 415 2.61 -9.60 -7.60
C ARG A 415 3.75 -8.60 -7.55
N ARG A 416 3.82 -7.78 -8.60
CA ARG A 416 4.84 -6.74 -8.76
C ARG A 416 4.36 -5.49 -9.50
N GLN A 417 3.11 -5.48 -9.96
CA GLN A 417 2.47 -4.25 -10.47
C GLN A 417 2.22 -3.23 -9.35
N ILE A 418 2.13 -3.71 -8.11
CA ILE A 418 2.07 -2.88 -6.91
C ILE A 418 3.36 -2.06 -6.77
N PHE A 419 3.31 -0.96 -6.02
CA PHE A 419 4.45 -0.08 -5.78
C PHE A 419 5.35 -0.65 -4.67
N SER A 420 5.84 -1.88 -4.87
CA SER A 420 6.64 -2.64 -3.90
C SER A 420 8.14 -2.57 -4.19
N GLY A 421 8.93 -2.49 -3.12
CA GLY A 421 10.38 -2.54 -3.10
C GLY A 421 10.90 -3.41 -1.95
N VAL A 422 12.15 -3.17 -1.55
CA VAL A 422 12.87 -4.06 -0.62
C VAL A 422 13.62 -3.25 0.42
N ARG A 423 13.55 -3.68 1.68
CA ARG A 423 14.49 -3.27 2.74
C ARG A 423 15.09 -4.54 3.35
N LEU A 424 16.41 -4.53 3.52
CA LEU A 424 17.14 -5.67 4.05
C LEU A 424 17.10 -5.72 5.58
N ALA A 425 17.28 -6.92 6.13
CA ALA A 425 17.53 -7.17 7.54
C ALA A 425 18.66 -8.21 7.70
N TRP A 426 19.29 -8.22 8.88
CA TRP A 426 20.38 -9.12 9.25
C TRP A 426 20.19 -9.59 10.68
N ASP A 427 20.56 -10.84 10.97
CA ASP A 427 20.68 -11.30 12.35
C ASP A 427 21.88 -10.63 13.03
N ALA A 428 21.78 -10.38 14.35
CA ALA A 428 22.79 -9.65 15.12
C ALA A 428 24.00 -10.49 15.55
#